data_AF-I0AZ70-F1
#
_entry.id   AF-I0AZ70-F1
#
_cell.length_a   1.000
_cell.length_b   1.000
_cell.length_c   1.000
_cell.angle_alpha   90.00
_cell.angle_beta   90.00
_cell.angle_gamma   90.00
#
_symmetry.space_group_name_H-M   'P 1'
#
loop_
_entity.id
_entity.type
_entity.pdbx_description
1 polymer ?
#
loop_
_entity_poly.entity_id
_entity_poly.type
_entity_poly.pdbx_seq_one_letter_code
_entity_poly.pdbx_strand_id
1 'polypeptide(L)'
;IRNIISCEGGERKERHEKLEKWIQRLGLACFENVPLSYAGMLQARRLLQGYKFDGYRIKDENRCVLICWQDRPLFSVSAWRCRK
;
A
#
# COMPACT_ATOMS: atom_id res chain seq x y z
N ILE A 1 -3.69 15.64 -8.55
CA ILE A 1 -4.67 16.51 -7.85
C ILE A 1 -5.84 16.88 -8.76
N ARG A 2 -5.62 17.55 -9.91
CA ARG A 2 -6.70 17.98 -10.82
C ARG A 2 -7.75 16.89 -11.12
N ASN A 3 -7.34 15.69 -11.53
CA ASN A 3 -8.29 14.61 -11.84
C ASN A 3 -9.17 14.17 -10.65
N ILE A 4 -8.65 14.28 -9.42
CA ILE A 4 -9.40 13.94 -8.19
C ILE A 4 -10.55 14.93 -7.97
N ILE A 5 -10.35 16.21 -8.31
CA ILE A 5 -11.25 17.31 -7.95
C ILE A 5 -12.15 17.76 -9.12
N SER A 6 -11.62 17.83 -10.34
CA SER A 6 -12.32 18.47 -11.47
C SER A 6 -12.95 17.50 -12.46
N CYS A 7 -12.71 16.19 -12.33
CA CYS A 7 -13.26 15.17 -13.21
C CYS A 7 -14.33 14.38 -12.47
N GLU A 8 -15.37 13.93 -13.17
CA GLU A 8 -16.45 13.12 -12.58
C GLU A 8 -16.80 11.91 -13.45
N GLY A 9 -17.62 11.00 -12.90
CA GLY A 9 -18.08 9.81 -13.63
C GLY A 9 -16.93 8.99 -14.21
N GLY A 10 -17.05 8.57 -15.47
CA GLY A 10 -16.02 7.79 -16.16
C GLY A 10 -14.69 8.53 -16.36
N GLU A 11 -14.70 9.87 -16.35
CA GLU A 11 -13.52 10.72 -16.58
C GLU A 11 -12.61 10.83 -15.36
N ARG A 12 -13.16 10.63 -14.16
CA ARG A 12 -12.35 10.54 -12.93
C ARG A 12 -11.67 9.18 -12.85
N LYS A 13 -10.35 9.16 -13.06
CA LYS A 13 -9.51 7.95 -13.03
C LYS A 13 -8.81 7.77 -11.69
N GLU A 14 -8.39 8.86 -11.05
CA GLU A 14 -7.76 8.84 -9.73
C GLU A 14 -8.82 8.60 -8.64
N ARG A 15 -8.96 7.32 -8.27
CA ARG A 15 -9.95 6.82 -7.30
C ARG A 15 -9.26 6.00 -6.21
N HIS A 16 -8.25 6.59 -5.57
CA HIS A 16 -7.52 5.93 -4.50
C HIS A 16 -8.47 5.53 -3.37
N GLU A 17 -8.33 4.28 -2.91
CA GLU A 17 -9.05 3.72 -1.78
C GLU A 17 -8.04 3.21 -0.75
N LYS A 18 -8.47 3.12 0.51
CA LYS A 18 -7.61 2.58 1.59
C LYS A 18 -7.34 1.09 1.39
N LEU A 19 -6.28 0.60 2.04
CA LEU A 19 -5.82 -0.78 1.96
C LEU A 19 -6.94 -1.79 2.29
N GLU A 20 -7.79 -1.52 3.26
CA GLU A 20 -8.85 -2.45 3.70
C GLU A 20 -9.85 -2.75 2.58
N LYS A 21 -10.17 -1.75 1.75
CA LYS A 21 -11.04 -1.94 0.58
C LYS A 21 -10.38 -2.81 -0.48
N TRP A 22 -9.08 -2.64 -0.71
CA TRP A 22 -8.33 -3.49 -1.63
C TRP A 22 -8.24 -4.93 -1.13
N ILE A 23 -8.05 -5.12 0.17
CA ILE A 23 -8.03 -6.45 0.78
C ILE A 23 -9.37 -7.16 0.56
N GLN A 24 -10.48 -6.47 0.80
CA GLN A 24 -11.81 -7.01 0.55
C GLN A 24 -12.04 -7.34 -0.93
N ARG A 25 -11.72 -6.42 -1.85
CA ARG A 25 -11.88 -6.64 -3.31
C ARG A 25 -11.09 -7.85 -3.80
N LEU A 26 -9.82 -7.98 -3.42
CA LEU A 26 -8.97 -9.09 -3.85
C LEU A 26 -9.38 -10.41 -3.18
N GLY A 27 -9.80 -10.37 -1.91
CA GLY A 27 -10.36 -11.53 -1.22
C GLY A 27 -11.63 -12.08 -1.89
N LEU A 28 -12.53 -11.19 -2.33
CA LEU A 28 -13.73 -11.56 -3.09
C LEU A 28 -13.40 -12.12 -4.48
N ALA A 29 -12.27 -11.72 -5.06
CA ALA A 29 -11.76 -12.24 -6.33
C ALA A 29 -10.94 -13.54 -6.17
N CYS A 30 -11.11 -14.27 -5.06
CA CYS A 30 -10.42 -15.52 -4.75
C CYS A 30 -8.89 -15.41 -4.65
N PHE A 31 -8.36 -14.26 -4.21
CA PHE A 31 -6.97 -14.14 -3.81
C PHE A 31 -6.81 -14.24 -2.30
N GLU A 32 -5.72 -14.87 -1.88
CA GLU A 32 -5.32 -14.92 -0.48
C GLU A 32 -4.12 -13.99 -0.26
N ASN A 33 -4.22 -13.13 0.75
CA ASN A 33 -3.14 -12.24 1.14
C ASN A 33 -2.01 -13.03 1.81
N VAL A 34 -0.78 -12.85 1.33
CA VAL A 34 0.41 -13.49 1.88
C VAL A 34 1.35 -12.44 2.49
N PRO A 35 1.97 -12.74 3.65
CA PRO A 35 2.87 -11.80 4.30
C PRO A 35 4.10 -11.53 3.43
N LEU A 36 4.54 -10.27 3.43
CA LEU A 36 5.80 -9.88 2.81
C LEU A 36 6.98 -10.46 3.61
N SER A 37 8.10 -10.74 2.92
CA SER A 37 9.27 -11.33 3.57
C SER A 37 9.90 -10.35 4.54
N TYR A 38 10.26 -10.84 5.74
CA TYR A 38 10.96 -10.03 6.74
C TYR A 38 12.25 -9.42 6.21
N ALA A 39 13.02 -10.19 5.42
CA ALA A 39 14.24 -9.71 4.78
C ALA A 39 13.97 -8.55 3.80
N GLY A 40 12.91 -8.64 2.99
CA GLY A 40 12.52 -7.57 2.08
C GLY A 40 12.10 -6.30 2.82
N MET A 41 11.34 -6.44 3.92
CA MET A 41 10.98 -5.29 4.76
C MET A 41 12.20 -4.65 5.42
N LEU A 42 13.16 -5.46 5.89
CA LEU A 42 14.38 -4.96 6.50
C LEU A 42 15.23 -4.17 5.49
N GLN A 43 15.34 -4.66 4.26
CA GLN A 43 16.01 -3.95 3.17
C GLN A 43 15.31 -2.62 2.85
N ALA A 44 13.97 -2.60 2.77
CA ALA A 44 13.22 -1.37 2.53
C ALA A 44 13.42 -0.33 3.65
N ARG A 45 13.44 -0.77 4.92
CA ARG A 45 13.73 0.11 6.07
C ARG A 45 15.15 0.69 6.01
N ARG A 46 16.14 -0.13 5.69
CA ARG A 46 17.55 0.32 5.52
C ARG A 46 17.67 1.32 4.38
N LEU A 47 16.95 1.13 3.28
CA LEU A 47 16.94 2.06 2.17
C LEU A 47 16.41 3.43 2.61
N LEU A 48 15.33 3.49 3.39
CA LEU A 48 14.83 4.76 3.93
C LEU A 48 15.85 5.48 4.82
N GLN A 49 16.57 4.73 5.65
CA GLN A 49 17.61 5.28 6.53
C GLN A 49 18.84 5.77 5.75
N GLY A 50 19.24 5.05 4.69
CA GLY A 50 20.45 5.36 3.92
C GLY A 50 20.38 6.64 3.10
N TYR A 51 19.20 7.02 2.63
CA TYR A 51 19.00 8.19 1.76
C TYR A 51 18.59 9.47 2.51
N LYS A 52 18.64 9.49 3.85
CA LYS A 52 18.16 10.61 4.69
C LYS A 52 16.73 11.04 4.35
N PHE A 53 15.85 10.07 4.08
CA PHE A 53 14.43 10.31 3.88
C PHE A 53 13.73 10.58 5.22
N ASP A 54 14.21 11.58 5.97
CA ASP A 54 13.71 11.92 7.29
C ASP A 54 12.22 12.23 7.23
N GLY A 55 11.43 11.48 8.01
CA GLY A 55 9.98 11.55 8.00
C GLY A 55 9.31 10.32 7.38
N TYR A 56 9.94 9.61 6.44
CA TYR A 56 9.35 8.38 5.92
C TYR A 56 9.41 7.24 6.94
N ARG A 57 8.30 6.51 7.07
CA ARG A 57 8.16 5.36 7.96
C ARG A 57 7.53 4.18 7.23
N ILE A 58 7.97 2.97 7.58
CA ILE A 58 7.36 1.71 7.13
C ILE A 58 6.61 1.09 8.30
N LYS A 59 5.30 0.87 8.14
CA LYS A 59 4.45 0.16 9.11
C LYS A 59 4.03 -1.19 8.52
N ASP A 60 3.93 -2.21 9.37
CA ASP A 60 3.32 -3.49 9.02
C ASP A 60 1.88 -3.47 9.52
N GLU A 61 0.92 -3.69 8.64
CA GLU A 61 -0.50 -3.69 8.95
C GLU A 61 -1.24 -4.66 8.03
N ASN A 62 -2.11 -5.51 8.59
CA ASN A 62 -2.88 -6.51 7.82
C ASN A 62 -2.00 -7.38 6.90
N ARG A 63 -0.79 -7.77 7.35
CA ARG A 63 0.22 -8.53 6.58
C ARG A 63 0.72 -7.82 5.32
N CYS A 64 0.47 -6.51 5.24
CA CYS A 64 0.89 -5.63 4.17
C CYS A 64 1.86 -4.58 4.73
N VAL A 65 2.58 -3.91 3.84
CA VAL A 65 3.46 -2.80 4.21
C VAL A 65 2.78 -1.47 3.87
N LEU A 66 2.76 -0.55 4.82
CA LEU A 66 2.39 0.84 4.60
C LEU A 66 3.65 1.72 4.56
N ILE A 67 3.74 2.54 3.52
CA ILE A 67 4.73 3.62 3.41
C ILE A 67 4.03 4.90 3.86
N CYS A 68 4.53 5.49 4.94
CA CYS A 68 3.97 6.67 5.57
C CYS A 68 4.95 7.83 5.50
N TRP A 69 4.41 9.05 5.42
CA TRP A 69 5.13 10.25 5.85
C TRP A 69 4.68 10.59 7.25
N GLN A 70 5.60 10.51 8.20
CA GLN A 70 5.32 10.52 9.62
C GLN A 70 4.23 9.46 9.92
N ASP A 71 3.11 9.85 10.52
CA ASP A 71 2.00 8.96 10.82
C ASP A 71 0.95 8.90 9.72
N ARG A 72 1.12 9.67 8.64
CA ARG A 72 0.19 9.72 7.53
C ARG A 72 0.52 8.63 6.49
N PRO A 73 -0.36 7.64 6.27
CA PRO A 73 -0.16 6.64 5.22
C PRO A 73 -0.25 7.29 3.84
N LEU A 74 0.67 6.90 2.95
CA LEU A 74 0.74 7.38 1.56
C LEU A 74 0.47 6.24 0.58
N PHE A 75 1.17 5.12 0.73
CA PHE A 75 1.08 3.97 -0.16
C PHE A 75 1.02 2.67 0.64
N SER A 76 0.44 1.64 0.04
CA SER A 76 0.45 0.28 0.56
C SER A 76 1.07 -0.69 -0.44
N VAL A 77 1.76 -1.71 0.06
CA VAL A 77 2.34 -2.81 -0.71
C VAL A 77 1.81 -4.10 -0.12
N SER A 78 1.24 -4.97 -0.97
CA SER A 78 0.63 -6.23 -0.55
C SER A 78 0.98 -7.33 -1.55
N ALA A 79 1.13 -8.55 -1.05
CA ALA A 79 1.38 -9.73 -1.87
C ALA A 79 0.20 -10.69 -1.81
N TRP A 80 -0.10 -11.35 -2.93
CA TRP A 80 -1.28 -12.17 -3.10
C TRP A 80 -0.93 -13.45 -3.84
N ARG A 81 -1.57 -14.56 -3.45
CA ARG A 81 -1.57 -15.82 -4.22
C ARG A 81 -2.99 -16.19 -4.61
N CYS A 82 -3.16 -16.90 -5.72
CA CYS A 82 -4.45 -17.48 -6.06
C CYS A 82 -4.86 -18.47 -4.97
N ARG A 83 -6.09 -18.35 -4.46
CA ARG A 83 -6.67 -19.37 -3.60
C ARG A 83 -6.92 -20.63 -4.45
N LYS A 84 -6.59 -21.79 -3.89
CA LYS A 84 -6.94 -23.08 -4.50
C LYS A 84 -8.44 -23.33 -4.38
#